data_AF-A0A8J2JRX0-F1
#
_entry.id   AF-A0A8J2JRX0-F1
#
_cell.length_a   1.000
_cell.length_b   1.000
_cell.length_c   1.000
_cell.angle_alpha   90.00
_cell.angle_beta   90.00
_cell.angle_gamma   90.00
#
_symmetry.space_group_name_H-M   'P 1'
#
loop_
_entity.id
_entity.type
_entity.pdbx_description
1 polymer ?
#
loop_
_entity_poly.entity_id
_entity_poly.type
_entity_poly.pdbx_seq_one_letter_code
_entity_poly.pdbx_strand_id
1 'polypeptide(L)'
;KNPEKAPVILWINDLPGFTSLKGVFLETGPFYVDDDNQLRDRNTSWAKTHSMLYIDAPVGTGFSFANSEDAYANNSEEEAEELYEALKQFFTLYNDFQPNDFYLAGESYAGTTIPDFAKKIDDENDKGSFKINLKGLILGSPFLDLSQVHKEDFYYSLGLISAKQRKEFQEAHTKFEDLHKAGKDTEAIQYGLSLHLGPESLTSKMTGFVDTHSALTTVDPPQLGKFVKFIDSKEAHRYLHTGVHKFISANKVVFKHFGSDVFRQHTKTLEGLLNRGHRCLIFVGQFDIYITHDKLEEVVFNLKWDKANEFSEAPRNVWRVNGDVAGYVQSIGSFAYALVRNAGNYAIQDQPEWTTDLLEKFIAGKDF
;
A
#
# COMPACT_ATOMS: atom_id res chain seq x y z
N LYS A 1 17.77 -16.40 3.35
CA LYS A 1 18.74 -17.23 4.13
C LYS A 1 18.00 -17.75 5.36
N ASN A 2 18.10 -19.05 5.70
CA ASN A 2 17.40 -19.69 6.84
C ASN A 2 15.86 -19.46 6.86
N PRO A 3 15.11 -20.02 5.89
CA PRO A 3 13.67 -19.75 5.73
C PRO A 3 12.85 -20.12 6.98
N GLU A 4 13.29 -21.11 7.76
CA GLU A 4 12.61 -21.58 8.97
C GLU A 4 12.52 -20.50 10.07
N LYS A 5 13.49 -19.57 10.13
CA LYS A 5 13.53 -18.50 11.15
C LYS A 5 13.39 -17.10 10.57
N ALA A 6 13.24 -17.01 9.25
CA ALA A 6 13.09 -15.72 8.58
C ALA A 6 11.75 -15.08 9.00
N PRO A 7 11.71 -13.76 9.28
CA PRO A 7 10.45 -13.09 9.50
C PRO A 7 9.51 -13.31 8.31
N VAL A 8 8.23 -13.47 8.61
CA VAL A 8 7.18 -13.62 7.60
C VAL A 8 6.61 -12.24 7.33
N ILE A 9 6.60 -11.84 6.07
CA ILE A 9 5.98 -10.59 5.62
C ILE A 9 4.80 -10.96 4.74
N LEU A 10 3.60 -10.61 5.19
CA LEU A 10 2.42 -10.66 4.34
C LEU A 10 2.32 -9.35 3.55
N TRP A 11 2.10 -9.46 2.23
CA TRP A 11 1.99 -8.35 1.31
C TRP A 11 0.59 -8.26 0.70
N ILE A 12 -0.03 -7.08 0.83
CA ILE A 12 -1.26 -6.68 0.13
C ILE A 12 -0.95 -5.50 -0.79
N ASN A 13 -1.34 -5.62 -2.06
CA ASN A 13 -1.19 -4.53 -3.03
C ASN A 13 -2.25 -3.44 -2.88
N ASP A 14 -2.09 -2.43 -3.74
CA ASP A 14 -2.69 -1.10 -3.74
C ASP A 14 -4.20 -1.02 -3.49
N LEU A 15 -5.04 -1.04 -4.52
CA LEU A 15 -6.46 -0.72 -4.41
C LEU A 15 -7.31 -1.99 -4.18
N PRO A 16 -8.46 -1.90 -3.48
CA PRO A 16 -9.39 -3.01 -3.36
C PRO A 16 -9.80 -3.54 -4.75
N GLY A 17 -9.66 -4.85 -4.96
CA GLY A 17 -9.90 -5.48 -6.25
C GLY A 17 -8.65 -5.64 -7.12
N PHE A 18 -7.49 -5.13 -6.72
CA PHE A 18 -6.25 -5.23 -7.48
C PHE A 18 -5.34 -6.33 -6.91
N THR A 19 -4.80 -7.16 -7.79
CA THR A 19 -4.04 -8.36 -7.41
C THR A 19 -2.73 -8.06 -6.66
N SER A 20 -2.47 -8.85 -5.61
CA SER A 20 -1.19 -8.87 -4.88
C SER A 20 -0.06 -9.58 -5.63
N LEU A 21 -0.37 -10.21 -6.77
CA LEU A 21 0.67 -10.71 -7.68
C LEU A 21 1.46 -9.56 -8.30
N LYS A 22 0.94 -8.33 -8.33
CA LYS A 22 1.72 -7.16 -8.71
C LYS A 22 2.98 -7.04 -7.85
N GLY A 23 2.86 -7.22 -6.54
CA GLY A 23 3.99 -7.24 -5.60
C GLY A 23 5.01 -8.33 -5.91
N VAL A 24 4.55 -9.48 -6.42
CA VAL A 24 5.43 -10.58 -6.86
C VAL A 24 6.28 -10.19 -8.07
N PHE A 25 5.65 -9.62 -9.10
CA PHE A 25 6.26 -9.45 -10.41
C PHE A 25 6.86 -8.07 -10.67
N LEU A 26 6.45 -7.04 -9.92
CA LEU A 26 6.89 -5.67 -10.14
C LEU A 26 7.75 -5.12 -8.99
N GLU A 27 7.53 -5.57 -7.76
CA GLU A 27 8.02 -4.88 -6.57
C GLU A 27 8.94 -5.78 -5.71
N THR A 28 8.38 -6.47 -4.71
CA THR A 28 9.10 -7.14 -3.63
C THR A 28 9.47 -8.59 -3.94
N GLY A 29 8.77 -9.21 -4.89
CA GLY A 29 8.88 -10.63 -5.17
C GLY A 29 10.13 -11.06 -5.93
N PRO A 30 10.35 -12.38 -5.98
CA PRO A 30 11.59 -12.94 -6.52
C PRO A 30 11.69 -12.85 -8.04
N PHE A 31 10.62 -12.46 -8.75
CA PHE A 31 10.59 -12.55 -10.20
C PHE A 31 10.12 -11.26 -10.89
N TYR A 32 10.41 -11.18 -12.18
CA TYR A 32 9.77 -10.26 -13.12
C TYR A 32 9.63 -10.93 -14.49
N VAL A 33 8.79 -10.36 -15.35
CA VAL A 33 8.66 -10.78 -16.74
C VAL A 33 9.42 -9.80 -17.62
N ASP A 34 10.42 -10.29 -18.37
CA ASP A 34 11.25 -9.47 -19.25
C ASP A 34 10.56 -9.13 -20.59
N ASP A 35 11.26 -8.38 -21.45
CA ASP A 35 10.75 -7.96 -22.75
C ASP A 35 10.48 -9.13 -23.72
N ASP A 36 11.15 -10.27 -23.51
CA ASP A 36 10.96 -11.51 -24.26
C ASP A 36 9.82 -12.38 -23.69
N ASN A 37 9.04 -11.82 -22.75
CA ASN A 37 7.98 -12.49 -21.99
C ASN A 37 8.49 -13.72 -21.20
N GLN A 38 9.75 -13.70 -20.76
CA GLN A 38 10.35 -14.76 -19.95
C GLN A 38 10.39 -14.38 -18.47
N LEU A 39 10.19 -15.36 -17.60
CA LEU A 39 10.35 -15.21 -16.16
C LEU A 39 11.84 -15.09 -15.81
N ARG A 40 12.21 -14.06 -15.04
CA ARG A 40 13.60 -13.79 -14.61
C ARG A 40 13.65 -13.54 -13.12
N ASP A 41 14.80 -13.86 -12.52
CA ASP A 41 15.09 -13.60 -11.11
C ASP A 41 15.32 -12.11 -10.83
N ARG A 42 14.77 -11.61 -9.72
CA ARG A 42 14.96 -10.25 -9.22
C ARG A 42 16.07 -10.20 -8.18
N ASN A 43 17.06 -9.34 -8.42
CA ASN A 43 18.19 -9.17 -7.51
C ASN A 43 17.85 -8.42 -6.21
N THR A 44 16.77 -7.65 -6.17
CA THR A 44 16.34 -6.82 -5.04
C THR A 44 15.13 -7.40 -4.30
N SER A 45 14.87 -8.70 -4.46
CA SER A 45 13.71 -9.32 -3.81
C SER A 45 13.85 -9.40 -2.29
N TRP A 46 12.75 -9.09 -1.60
CA TRP A 46 12.62 -9.25 -0.14
C TRP A 46 12.64 -10.71 0.28
N ALA A 47 12.30 -11.64 -0.62
CA ALA A 47 12.36 -13.08 -0.40
C ALA A 47 13.79 -13.63 -0.19
N LYS A 48 14.83 -12.80 -0.42
CA LYS A 48 16.22 -13.17 -0.13
C LYS A 48 16.48 -13.29 1.37
N THR A 49 15.81 -12.48 2.18
CA THR A 49 16.02 -12.35 3.63
C THR A 49 14.77 -12.66 4.45
N HIS A 50 13.58 -12.65 3.83
CA HIS A 50 12.28 -12.87 4.49
C HIS A 50 11.47 -13.97 3.80
N SER A 51 10.48 -14.51 4.52
CA SER A 51 9.46 -15.39 3.95
C SER A 51 8.26 -14.54 3.53
N MET A 52 8.02 -14.43 2.23
CA MET A 52 6.96 -13.56 1.69
C MET A 52 5.65 -14.33 1.48
N LEU A 53 4.54 -13.76 1.93
CA LEU A 53 3.18 -14.27 1.70
C LEU A 53 2.37 -13.20 0.95
N TYR A 54 1.97 -13.48 -0.28
CA TYR A 54 1.14 -12.58 -1.09
C TYR A 54 -0.30 -13.11 -1.09
N ILE A 55 -1.26 -12.26 -0.74
CA ILE A 55 -2.68 -12.65 -0.73
C ILE A 55 -3.45 -11.72 -1.66
N ASP A 56 -4.09 -12.30 -2.67
CA ASP A 56 -5.12 -11.57 -3.42
C ASP A 56 -6.34 -11.35 -2.51
N ALA A 57 -6.58 -10.09 -2.15
CA ALA A 57 -7.67 -9.70 -1.26
C ALA A 57 -8.30 -8.38 -1.74
N PRO A 58 -9.59 -8.15 -1.44
CA PRO A 58 -10.54 -9.09 -0.82
C PRO A 58 -10.99 -10.16 -1.82
N VAL A 59 -11.92 -11.04 -1.41
CA VAL A 59 -12.56 -12.01 -2.30
C VAL A 59 -13.06 -11.36 -3.59
N GLY A 60 -12.81 -11.99 -4.75
CA GLY A 60 -13.09 -11.44 -6.08
C GLY A 60 -11.88 -10.80 -6.76
N THR A 61 -10.74 -10.71 -6.07
CA THR A 61 -9.48 -10.16 -6.57
C THR A 61 -8.55 -11.27 -7.06
N GLY A 62 -7.84 -11.07 -8.17
CA GLY A 62 -6.82 -11.99 -8.67
C GLY A 62 -7.35 -13.41 -8.86
N PHE A 63 -6.84 -14.36 -8.08
CA PHE A 63 -7.35 -15.75 -8.02
C PHE A 63 -8.29 -16.04 -6.85
N SER A 64 -8.55 -15.08 -5.96
CA SER A 64 -9.52 -15.22 -4.87
C SER A 64 -10.95 -15.10 -5.38
N PHE A 65 -11.81 -16.06 -5.06
CA PHE A 65 -13.15 -16.17 -5.64
C PHE A 65 -14.21 -16.56 -4.61
N ALA A 66 -15.47 -16.27 -4.93
CA ALA A 66 -16.65 -16.77 -4.25
C ALA A 66 -17.74 -17.12 -5.26
N ASN A 67 -18.81 -17.77 -4.78
CA ASN A 67 -19.94 -18.18 -5.60
C ASN A 67 -20.91 -17.03 -5.95
N SER A 68 -20.86 -15.91 -5.21
CA SER A 68 -21.69 -14.72 -5.41
C SER A 68 -20.90 -13.46 -5.06
N GLU A 69 -21.27 -12.33 -5.68
CA GLU A 69 -20.77 -10.99 -5.34
C GLU A 69 -21.25 -10.53 -3.95
N ASP A 70 -22.29 -11.15 -3.39
CA ASP A 70 -22.75 -10.90 -2.01
C ASP A 70 -21.69 -11.22 -0.94
N ALA A 71 -20.65 -11.96 -1.33
CA ALA A 71 -19.51 -12.29 -0.47
C ALA A 71 -18.37 -11.27 -0.57
N TYR A 72 -18.52 -10.17 -1.33
CA TYR A 72 -17.50 -9.13 -1.40
C TYR A 72 -17.56 -8.23 -0.17
N ALA A 73 -16.39 -8.03 0.46
CA ALA A 73 -16.22 -7.06 1.52
C ALA A 73 -16.61 -5.65 1.06
N ASN A 74 -17.22 -4.88 1.98
CA ASN A 74 -17.68 -3.51 1.71
C ASN A 74 -16.72 -2.43 2.24
N ASN A 75 -15.71 -2.83 3.00
CA ASN A 75 -14.74 -1.95 3.64
C ASN A 75 -13.55 -2.76 4.16
N SER A 76 -12.50 -2.07 4.58
CA SER A 76 -11.28 -2.65 5.12
C SER A 76 -11.45 -3.48 6.39
N GLU A 77 -12.47 -3.21 7.22
CA GLU A 77 -12.77 -4.01 8.42
C GLU A 77 -13.33 -5.39 8.06
N GLU A 78 -14.25 -5.46 7.10
CA GLU A 78 -14.77 -6.73 6.58
C GLU A 78 -13.66 -7.54 5.88
N GLU A 79 -12.80 -6.87 5.10
CA GLU A 79 -11.63 -7.51 4.50
C GLU A 79 -10.65 -8.04 5.56
N ALA A 80 -10.41 -7.29 6.64
CA ALA A 80 -9.56 -7.72 7.75
C ALA A 80 -10.06 -9.01 8.42
N GLU A 81 -11.39 -9.18 8.55
CA GLU A 81 -11.99 -10.41 9.06
C GLU A 81 -11.74 -11.60 8.11
N GLU A 82 -11.91 -11.41 6.81
CA GLU A 82 -11.62 -12.44 5.78
C GLU A 82 -10.13 -12.84 5.77
N LEU A 83 -9.24 -11.84 5.78
CA LEU A 83 -7.79 -12.03 5.82
C LEU A 83 -7.34 -12.78 7.08
N TYR A 84 -7.96 -12.48 8.23
CA TYR A 84 -7.66 -13.17 9.48
C TYR A 84 -8.01 -14.65 9.44
N GLU A 85 -9.17 -15.00 8.88
CA GLU A 85 -9.54 -16.41 8.70
C GLU A 85 -8.62 -17.13 7.71
N ALA A 86 -8.25 -16.48 6.59
CA ALA A 86 -7.26 -17.02 5.66
C ALA A 86 -5.90 -17.25 6.33
N LEU A 87 -5.44 -16.30 7.15
CA LEU A 87 -4.15 -16.38 7.84
C LEU A 87 -4.14 -17.48 8.93
N LYS A 88 -5.27 -17.70 9.63
CA LYS A 88 -5.44 -18.84 10.52
C LYS A 88 -5.31 -20.18 9.79
N GLN A 89 -5.91 -20.31 8.61
CA GLN A 89 -5.77 -21.52 7.79
C GLN A 89 -4.32 -21.70 7.32
N PHE A 90 -3.67 -20.62 6.89
CA PHE A 90 -2.25 -20.64 6.50
C PHE A 90 -1.38 -21.20 7.63
N PHE A 91 -1.45 -20.63 8.82
CA PHE A 91 -0.65 -21.11 9.95
C PHE A 91 -1.11 -22.46 10.52
N THR A 92 -2.33 -22.92 10.23
CA THR A 92 -2.72 -24.31 10.54
C THR A 92 -1.98 -25.29 9.63
N LEU A 93 -1.84 -24.97 8.34
CA LEU A 93 -1.10 -25.78 7.36
C LEU A 93 0.42 -25.65 7.49
N TYR A 94 0.89 -24.45 7.84
CA TYR A 94 2.30 -24.05 7.90
C TYR A 94 2.68 -23.60 9.31
N ASN A 95 2.37 -24.42 10.32
CA ASN A 95 2.53 -24.07 11.73
C ASN A 95 3.98 -23.74 12.15
N ASP A 96 4.98 -24.26 11.44
CA ASP A 96 6.39 -23.96 11.68
C ASP A 96 6.73 -22.46 11.48
N PHE A 97 5.91 -21.72 10.71
CA PHE A 97 6.07 -20.27 10.52
C PHE A 97 5.38 -19.43 11.58
N GLN A 98 4.44 -19.98 12.35
CA GLN A 98 3.65 -19.24 13.34
C GLN A 98 4.50 -18.56 14.43
N PRO A 99 5.62 -19.16 14.91
CA PRO A 99 6.49 -18.50 15.88
C PRO A 99 7.32 -17.35 15.31
N ASN A 100 7.49 -17.25 13.99
CA ASN A 100 8.36 -16.26 13.37
C ASN A 100 7.79 -14.85 13.55
N ASP A 101 8.68 -13.87 13.56
CA ASP A 101 8.27 -12.46 13.55
C ASP A 101 7.40 -12.20 12.33
N PHE A 102 6.20 -11.67 12.56
CA PHE A 102 5.20 -11.46 11.51
C PHE A 102 5.00 -9.97 11.27
N TYR A 103 5.10 -9.56 10.01
CA TYR A 103 4.89 -8.19 9.57
C TYR A 103 3.79 -8.14 8.52
N LEU A 104 2.99 -7.10 8.59
CA LEU A 104 2.00 -6.77 7.58
C LEU A 104 2.54 -5.63 6.72
N ALA A 105 2.58 -5.82 5.41
CA ALA A 105 3.10 -4.84 4.47
C ALA A 105 2.12 -4.59 3.33
N GLY A 106 2.13 -3.38 2.81
CA GLY A 106 1.36 -3.03 1.62
C GLY A 106 1.59 -1.60 1.20
N GLU A 107 0.94 -1.21 0.11
CA GLU A 107 1.05 0.14 -0.45
C GLU A 107 -0.30 0.79 -0.76
N SER A 108 -0.32 2.12 -0.89
CA SER A 108 -1.51 2.88 -1.29
C SER A 108 -2.71 2.62 -0.37
N TYR A 109 -3.83 2.10 -0.90
CA TYR A 109 -5.03 1.83 -0.10
C TYR A 109 -4.86 0.68 0.90
N ALA A 110 -3.87 -0.21 0.71
CA ALA A 110 -3.48 -1.14 1.76
C ALA A 110 -3.02 -0.41 3.04
N GLY A 111 -2.67 0.88 2.96
CA GLY A 111 -2.48 1.76 4.11
C GLY A 111 -3.68 1.84 5.07
N THR A 112 -4.88 1.56 4.57
CA THR A 112 -6.12 1.43 5.33
C THR A 112 -6.35 -0.01 5.79
N THR A 113 -6.25 -0.99 4.87
CA THR A 113 -6.51 -2.41 5.16
C THR A 113 -5.51 -3.01 6.15
N ILE A 114 -4.22 -2.68 6.04
CA ILE A 114 -3.16 -3.26 6.87
C ILE A 114 -3.30 -2.88 8.35
N PRO A 115 -3.58 -1.62 8.74
CA PRO A 115 -3.92 -1.29 10.12
C PRO A 115 -5.16 -2.02 10.66
N ASP A 116 -6.26 -2.09 9.90
CA ASP A 116 -7.47 -2.79 10.36
C ASP A 116 -7.21 -4.29 10.54
N PHE A 117 -6.41 -4.89 9.64
CA PHE A 117 -5.98 -6.28 9.77
C PHE A 117 -5.03 -6.52 10.96
N ALA A 118 -4.07 -5.62 11.17
CA ALA A 118 -3.17 -5.67 12.33
C ALA A 118 -3.97 -5.60 13.64
N LYS A 119 -4.95 -4.70 13.70
CA LYS A 119 -5.86 -4.56 14.84
C LYS A 119 -6.65 -5.85 15.07
N LYS A 120 -7.17 -6.47 14.02
CA LYS A 120 -7.86 -7.77 14.13
C LYS A 120 -6.97 -8.84 14.75
N ILE A 121 -5.73 -8.97 14.27
CA ILE A 121 -4.77 -9.94 14.83
C ILE A 121 -4.48 -9.64 16.32
N ASP A 122 -4.24 -8.38 16.65
CA ASP A 122 -3.90 -7.93 17.99
C ASP A 122 -5.05 -8.15 19.00
N ASP A 123 -6.29 -7.85 18.60
CA ASP A 123 -7.49 -8.11 19.41
C ASP A 123 -7.71 -9.63 19.65
N GLU A 124 -7.42 -10.48 18.66
CA GLU A 124 -7.57 -11.93 18.79
C GLU A 124 -6.42 -12.56 19.60
N ASN A 125 -5.22 -11.99 19.51
CA ASN A 125 -4.09 -12.37 20.36
C ASN A 125 -4.40 -12.18 21.86
N ASP A 126 -5.12 -11.11 22.21
CA ASP A 126 -5.58 -10.82 23.59
C ASP A 126 -6.60 -11.88 24.08
N LYS A 127 -7.40 -12.46 23.18
CA LYS A 127 -8.36 -13.54 23.50
C LYS A 127 -7.67 -14.90 23.72
N GLY A 128 -6.49 -15.10 23.14
CA GLY A 128 -5.59 -16.22 23.45
C GLY A 128 -5.91 -17.58 22.82
N SER A 129 -6.88 -17.69 21.90
CA SER A 129 -7.25 -18.94 21.22
C SER A 129 -6.26 -19.35 20.12
N PHE A 130 -5.72 -18.37 19.40
CA PHE A 130 -4.77 -18.53 18.31
C PHE A 130 -3.86 -17.31 18.28
N LYS A 131 -2.54 -17.49 18.43
CA LYS A 131 -1.60 -16.36 18.53
C LYS A 131 -0.73 -16.21 17.30
N ILE A 132 -0.63 -15.00 16.80
CA ILE A 132 0.27 -14.61 15.71
C ILE A 132 1.31 -13.64 16.29
N ASN A 133 2.59 -13.88 16.05
CA ASN A 133 3.68 -13.05 16.56
C ASN A 133 3.84 -11.75 15.74
N LEU A 134 2.77 -10.94 15.69
CA LEU A 134 2.73 -9.65 15.01
C LEU A 134 3.74 -8.68 15.63
N LYS A 135 4.66 -8.17 14.81
CA LYS A 135 5.69 -7.21 15.22
C LYS A 135 5.45 -5.81 14.72
N GLY A 136 4.86 -5.66 13.54
CA GLY A 136 4.64 -4.34 12.99
C GLY A 136 4.12 -4.29 11.57
N LEU A 137 4.02 -3.06 11.09
CA LEU A 137 3.45 -2.68 9.81
C LEU A 137 4.50 -1.99 8.93
N ILE A 138 4.43 -2.20 7.62
CA ILE A 138 5.27 -1.54 6.61
C ILE A 138 4.36 -0.98 5.52
N LEU A 139 4.24 0.34 5.45
CA LEU A 139 3.25 1.03 4.63
C LEU A 139 3.93 1.93 3.60
N GLY A 140 3.81 1.58 2.32
CA GLY A 140 4.32 2.37 1.20
C GLY A 140 3.25 3.32 0.66
N SER A 141 3.52 4.63 0.64
CA SER A 141 2.58 5.66 0.18
C SER A 141 1.14 5.44 0.68
N PRO A 142 0.89 5.26 1.99
CA PRO A 142 -0.43 4.85 2.45
C PRO A 142 -1.49 5.95 2.33
N PHE A 143 -2.70 5.57 1.90
CA PHE A 143 -3.89 6.35 2.18
C PHE A 143 -4.34 6.10 3.62
N LEU A 144 -4.51 7.17 4.38
CA LEU A 144 -4.80 7.18 5.82
C LEU A 144 -5.90 8.19 6.17
N ASP A 145 -6.04 9.26 5.38
CA ASP A 145 -6.99 10.32 5.65
C ASP A 145 -7.46 11.00 4.36
N LEU A 146 -8.72 11.44 4.36
CA LEU A 146 -9.34 12.10 3.22
C LEU A 146 -8.63 13.39 2.81
N SER A 147 -7.95 14.07 3.74
CA SER A 147 -7.14 15.26 3.44
C SER A 147 -6.07 15.02 2.35
N GLN A 148 -5.64 13.77 2.15
CA GLN A 148 -4.67 13.40 1.12
C GLN A 148 -5.18 13.57 -0.32
N VAL A 149 -6.49 13.84 -0.54
CA VAL A 149 -7.00 14.18 -1.87
C VAL A 149 -6.61 15.60 -2.33
N HIS A 150 -6.28 16.49 -1.39
CA HIS A 150 -5.93 17.91 -1.63
C HIS A 150 -4.45 18.07 -2.05
N LYS A 151 -4.13 17.67 -3.29
CA LYS A 151 -2.77 17.55 -3.84
C LYS A 151 -2.33 18.75 -4.68
N GLU A 152 -3.20 19.74 -4.85
CA GLU A 152 -3.02 20.86 -5.77
C GLU A 152 -1.85 21.78 -5.38
N ASP A 153 -1.52 21.86 -4.10
CA ASP A 153 -0.37 22.61 -3.60
C ASP A 153 0.94 21.94 -4.04
N PHE A 154 0.99 20.61 -3.97
CA PHE A 154 2.10 19.82 -4.47
C PHE A 154 2.23 19.94 -6.00
N TYR A 155 1.14 19.79 -6.75
CA TYR A 155 1.13 19.96 -8.20
C TYR A 155 1.61 21.34 -8.62
N TYR A 156 1.18 22.40 -7.91
CA TYR A 156 1.64 23.75 -8.14
C TYR A 156 3.14 23.90 -7.87
N SER A 157 3.62 23.32 -6.77
CA SER A 157 5.04 23.38 -6.37
C SER A 157 5.96 22.66 -7.34
N LEU A 158 5.48 21.60 -7.99
CA LEU A 158 6.19 20.91 -9.08
C LEU A 158 6.06 21.62 -10.44
N GLY A 159 5.26 22.68 -10.54
CA GLY A 159 5.02 23.39 -11.79
C GLY A 159 4.10 22.66 -12.78
N LEU A 160 3.37 21.64 -12.32
CA LEU A 160 2.42 20.88 -13.15
C LEU A 160 1.15 21.66 -13.46
N ILE A 161 0.78 22.60 -12.57
CA ILE A 161 -0.40 23.45 -12.72
C ILE A 161 -0.09 24.91 -12.38
N SER A 162 -0.85 25.82 -12.99
CA SER A 162 -0.79 27.26 -12.69
C SER A 162 -1.51 27.62 -11.40
N ALA A 163 -1.26 28.84 -10.88
CA ALA A 163 -1.97 29.36 -9.71
C ALA A 163 -3.50 29.47 -9.92
N LYS A 164 -3.96 29.62 -11.18
CA LYS A 164 -5.39 29.59 -11.52
C LYS A 164 -5.95 28.18 -11.39
N GLN A 165 -5.29 27.19 -11.99
CA GLN A 165 -5.67 25.79 -11.92
C GLN A 165 -5.64 25.25 -10.49
N ARG A 166 -4.68 25.69 -9.65
CA ARG A 166 -4.65 25.37 -8.21
C ARG A 166 -5.96 25.79 -7.51
N LYS A 167 -6.45 27.01 -7.77
CA LYS A 167 -7.74 27.47 -7.21
C LYS A 167 -8.92 26.67 -7.72
N GLU A 168 -8.90 26.28 -9.00
CA GLU A 168 -9.96 25.43 -9.59
C GLU A 168 -10.01 24.04 -8.91
N PHE A 169 -8.85 23.47 -8.55
CA PHE A 169 -8.80 22.26 -7.72
C PHE A 169 -9.40 22.48 -6.33
N GLN A 170 -8.99 23.54 -5.63
CA GLN A 170 -9.51 23.86 -4.28
C GLN A 170 -11.05 24.02 -4.28
N GLU A 171 -11.60 24.68 -5.29
CA GLU A 171 -13.05 24.81 -5.47
C GLU A 171 -13.71 23.44 -5.75
N ALA A 172 -13.08 22.60 -6.58
CA ALA A 172 -13.57 21.25 -6.85
C ALA A 172 -13.53 20.36 -5.61
N HIS A 173 -12.46 20.40 -4.81
CA HIS A 173 -12.37 19.66 -3.57
C HIS A 173 -13.37 20.13 -2.52
N THR A 174 -13.61 21.45 -2.42
CA THR A 174 -14.67 22.00 -1.56
C THR A 174 -16.03 21.40 -1.92
N LYS A 175 -16.36 21.32 -3.22
CA LYS A 175 -17.59 20.70 -3.68
C LYS A 175 -17.65 19.20 -3.37
N PHE A 176 -16.54 18.48 -3.49
CA PHE A 176 -16.45 17.08 -3.11
C PHE A 176 -16.79 16.89 -1.62
N GLU A 177 -16.22 17.70 -0.74
CA GLU A 177 -16.51 17.66 0.68
C GLU A 177 -17.95 18.05 1.01
N ASP A 178 -18.51 19.05 0.32
CA ASP A 178 -19.89 19.48 0.53
C ASP A 178 -20.90 18.37 0.17
N LEU A 179 -20.61 17.57 -0.87
CA LEU A 179 -21.42 16.40 -1.20
C LEU A 179 -21.38 15.37 -0.06
N HIS A 180 -20.20 15.07 0.48
CA HIS A 180 -20.07 14.16 1.62
C HIS A 180 -20.78 14.70 2.88
N LYS A 181 -20.56 15.98 3.23
CA LYS A 181 -21.23 16.65 4.37
C LYS A 181 -22.76 16.66 4.24
N ALA A 182 -23.28 16.66 3.01
CA ALA A 182 -24.70 16.55 2.71
C ALA A 182 -25.25 15.11 2.73
N GLY A 183 -24.42 14.10 3.07
CA GLY A 183 -24.79 12.69 3.07
C GLY A 183 -24.96 12.09 1.67
N LYS A 184 -24.36 12.70 0.65
CA LYS A 184 -24.45 12.27 -0.76
C LYS A 184 -23.18 11.51 -1.17
N ASP A 185 -22.79 10.51 -0.39
CA ASP A 185 -21.50 9.82 -0.55
C ASP A 185 -21.30 9.21 -1.94
N THR A 186 -22.32 8.58 -2.51
CA THR A 186 -22.25 8.05 -3.88
C THR A 186 -21.95 9.14 -4.92
N GLU A 187 -22.55 10.32 -4.78
CA GLU A 187 -22.28 11.47 -5.66
C GLU A 187 -20.87 12.01 -5.40
N ALA A 188 -20.45 12.09 -4.13
CA ALA A 188 -19.12 12.54 -3.73
C ALA A 188 -18.03 11.64 -4.32
N ILE A 189 -18.15 10.31 -4.18
CA ILE A 189 -17.19 9.33 -4.72
C ILE A 189 -17.08 9.47 -6.24
N GLN A 190 -18.21 9.49 -6.95
CA GLN A 190 -18.21 9.66 -8.41
C GLN A 190 -17.54 10.97 -8.82
N TYR A 191 -17.80 12.04 -8.09
CA TYR A 191 -17.20 13.33 -8.35
C TYR A 191 -15.69 13.33 -8.05
N GLY A 192 -15.24 12.77 -6.93
CA GLY A 192 -13.84 12.65 -6.56
C GLY A 192 -13.04 11.83 -7.57
N LEU A 193 -13.60 10.71 -8.06
CA LEU A 193 -13.02 9.94 -9.16
C LEU A 193 -12.83 10.80 -10.42
N SER A 194 -13.82 11.64 -10.76
CA SER A 194 -13.71 12.57 -11.90
C SER A 194 -12.68 13.69 -11.72
N LEU A 195 -12.19 13.94 -10.50
CA LEU A 195 -11.11 14.89 -10.26
C LEU A 195 -9.73 14.26 -10.47
N HIS A 196 -9.58 12.98 -10.11
CA HIS A 196 -8.26 12.38 -9.91
C HIS A 196 -7.92 11.20 -10.80
N LEU A 197 -8.90 10.46 -11.31
CA LEU A 197 -8.65 9.18 -12.00
C LEU A 197 -9.30 9.13 -13.38
N GLY A 198 -8.55 8.57 -14.32
CA GLY A 198 -8.94 8.40 -15.71
C GLY A 198 -8.56 9.57 -16.62
N PRO A 199 -8.55 9.33 -17.95
CA PRO A 199 -8.08 10.30 -18.95
C PRO A 199 -8.91 11.58 -19.02
N GLU A 200 -10.17 11.52 -18.57
CA GLU A 200 -11.09 12.65 -18.54
C GLU A 200 -11.08 13.41 -17.21
N SER A 201 -10.24 12.99 -16.27
CA SER A 201 -10.16 13.60 -14.95
C SER A 201 -9.67 15.04 -15.02
N LEU A 202 -10.01 15.84 -14.00
CA LEU A 202 -9.46 17.19 -13.87
C LEU A 202 -7.93 17.18 -13.85
N THR A 203 -7.34 16.21 -13.13
CA THR A 203 -5.89 15.97 -13.08
C THR A 203 -5.32 15.75 -14.48
N SER A 204 -5.84 14.78 -15.23
CA SER A 204 -5.35 14.50 -16.59
C SER A 204 -5.52 15.66 -17.55
N LYS A 205 -6.64 16.39 -17.47
CA LYS A 205 -6.88 17.57 -18.31
C LYS A 205 -5.92 18.72 -18.03
N MET A 206 -5.51 18.90 -16.77
CA MET A 206 -4.67 20.01 -16.36
C MET A 206 -3.18 19.71 -16.50
N THR A 207 -2.76 18.48 -16.23
CA THR A 207 -1.34 18.12 -16.18
C THR A 207 -0.88 17.34 -17.42
N GLY A 208 -1.80 16.68 -18.12
CA GLY A 208 -1.49 15.72 -19.19
C GLY A 208 -1.10 14.33 -18.69
N PHE A 209 -1.06 14.11 -17.37
CA PHE A 209 -0.73 12.81 -16.76
C PHE A 209 -2.00 11.96 -16.67
N VAL A 210 -1.98 10.80 -17.31
CA VAL A 210 -3.13 9.86 -17.32
C VAL A 210 -2.77 8.66 -16.47
N ASP A 211 -3.37 8.61 -15.28
CA ASP A 211 -3.21 7.52 -14.31
C ASP A 211 -1.75 7.09 -14.07
N THR A 212 -0.85 8.05 -13.96
CA THR A 212 0.59 7.78 -13.79
C THR A 212 0.98 7.78 -12.32
N HIS A 213 1.77 6.80 -11.91
CA HIS A 213 2.24 6.71 -10.52
C HIS A 213 3.29 7.77 -10.12
N SER A 214 3.81 8.59 -11.03
CA SER A 214 4.94 9.49 -10.75
C SER A 214 4.88 10.79 -11.56
N ALA A 215 5.33 11.90 -10.96
CA ALA A 215 5.57 13.14 -11.69
C ALA A 215 6.75 13.07 -12.68
N LEU A 216 7.55 11.99 -12.63
CA LEU A 216 8.71 11.79 -13.51
C LEU A 216 8.35 11.19 -14.87
N THR A 217 7.21 10.54 -14.99
CA THR A 217 6.81 9.79 -16.19
C THR A 217 5.35 10.03 -16.52
N THR A 218 5.03 10.23 -17.79
CA THR A 218 3.64 10.43 -18.26
C THR A 218 2.94 9.14 -18.68
N VAL A 219 3.62 8.00 -18.61
CA VAL A 219 3.10 6.68 -18.95
C VAL A 219 3.67 5.66 -17.97
N ASP A 220 2.80 4.82 -17.42
CA ASP A 220 3.23 3.71 -16.58
C ASP A 220 4.00 2.65 -17.40
N PRO A 221 5.02 1.99 -16.82
CA PRO A 221 5.77 0.95 -17.51
C PRO A 221 4.84 -0.17 -17.99
N PRO A 222 5.04 -0.74 -19.20
CA PRO A 222 4.18 -1.78 -19.77
C PRO A 222 4.24 -3.13 -19.02
N GLN A 223 4.92 -3.17 -17.87
CA GLN A 223 5.33 -4.36 -17.14
C GLN A 223 4.13 -5.03 -16.47
N LEU A 224 3.14 -4.22 -16.07
CA LEU A 224 1.83 -4.70 -15.62
C LEU A 224 1.19 -5.63 -16.67
N GLY A 225 1.12 -5.18 -17.93
CA GLY A 225 0.52 -5.98 -19.01
C GLY A 225 1.27 -7.28 -19.29
N LYS A 226 2.60 -7.27 -19.15
CA LYS A 226 3.44 -8.47 -19.37
C LYS A 226 3.19 -9.56 -18.34
N PHE A 227 3.20 -9.23 -17.04
CA PHE A 227 2.97 -10.26 -16.03
C PHE A 227 1.52 -10.74 -16.04
N VAL A 228 0.54 -9.87 -16.28
CA VAL A 228 -0.88 -10.27 -16.40
C VAL A 228 -1.04 -11.31 -17.51
N LYS A 229 -0.40 -11.09 -18.67
CA LYS A 229 -0.39 -12.07 -19.76
C LYS A 229 0.31 -13.38 -19.39
N PHE A 230 1.40 -13.32 -18.63
CA PHE A 230 2.09 -14.52 -18.15
C PHE A 230 1.21 -15.32 -17.18
N ILE A 231 0.57 -14.65 -16.22
CA ILE A 231 -0.29 -15.28 -15.21
C ILE A 231 -1.54 -15.91 -15.82
N ASP A 232 -2.11 -15.32 -16.87
CA ASP A 232 -3.27 -15.87 -17.60
C ASP A 232 -2.90 -17.08 -18.49
N SER A 233 -1.63 -17.50 -18.52
CA SER A 233 -1.19 -18.66 -19.28
C SER A 233 -1.57 -19.99 -18.62
N LYS A 234 -1.83 -21.03 -19.42
CA LYS A 234 -2.08 -22.40 -18.92
C LYS A 234 -0.93 -22.93 -18.05
N GLU A 235 0.29 -22.50 -18.35
CA GLU A 235 1.48 -22.89 -17.62
C GLU A 235 1.49 -22.27 -16.22
N ALA A 236 1.22 -20.97 -16.10
CA ALA A 236 1.11 -20.29 -14.81
C ALA A 236 -0.03 -20.87 -13.96
N HIS A 237 -1.21 -21.12 -14.54
CA HIS A 237 -2.31 -21.78 -13.82
C HIS A 237 -1.92 -23.16 -13.25
N ARG A 238 -1.11 -23.92 -13.99
CA ARG A 238 -0.60 -25.22 -13.53
C ARG A 238 0.39 -25.06 -12.37
N TYR A 239 1.33 -24.11 -12.46
CA TYR A 239 2.33 -23.88 -11.40
C TYR A 239 1.74 -23.28 -10.13
N LEU A 240 0.73 -22.42 -10.26
CA LEU A 240 0.05 -21.76 -9.14
C LEU A 240 -1.09 -22.59 -8.57
N HIS A 241 -1.39 -23.76 -9.16
CA HIS A 241 -2.47 -24.65 -8.73
C HIS A 241 -3.85 -23.97 -8.68
N THR A 242 -4.12 -23.03 -9.58
CA THR A 242 -5.36 -22.23 -9.59
C THR A 242 -6.55 -22.96 -10.21
N GLY A 243 -6.33 -24.17 -10.73
CA GLY A 243 -7.37 -24.99 -11.34
C GLY A 243 -8.00 -24.28 -12.55
N VAL A 244 -9.33 -24.13 -12.52
CA VAL A 244 -10.12 -23.50 -13.58
C VAL A 244 -10.49 -22.04 -13.28
N HIS A 245 -10.03 -21.49 -12.15
CA HIS A 245 -10.39 -20.14 -11.72
C HIS A 245 -9.71 -19.11 -12.60
N LYS A 246 -10.51 -18.19 -13.15
CA LYS A 246 -10.05 -17.11 -14.00
C LYS A 246 -9.28 -16.09 -13.17
N PHE A 247 -8.16 -15.61 -13.70
CA PHE A 247 -7.43 -14.49 -13.13
C PHE A 247 -8.13 -13.14 -13.39
N ILE A 248 -8.30 -12.33 -12.34
CA ILE A 248 -8.87 -10.98 -12.43
C ILE A 248 -7.86 -9.98 -11.84
N SER A 249 -7.01 -9.38 -12.68
CA SER A 249 -5.96 -8.47 -12.21
C SER A 249 -6.49 -7.21 -11.51
N ALA A 250 -7.67 -6.74 -11.92
CA ALA A 250 -8.37 -5.60 -11.33
C ALA A 250 -9.90 -5.79 -11.42
N ASN A 251 -10.57 -5.94 -10.28
CA ASN A 251 -12.02 -6.12 -10.18
C ASN A 251 -12.71 -4.80 -9.80
N LYS A 252 -13.37 -4.18 -10.78
CA LYS A 252 -14.08 -2.90 -10.60
C LYS A 252 -15.34 -3.01 -9.73
N VAL A 253 -15.90 -4.21 -9.55
CA VAL A 253 -17.05 -4.41 -8.65
C VAL A 253 -16.56 -4.30 -7.22
N VAL A 254 -15.53 -5.07 -6.85
CA VAL A 254 -14.87 -4.99 -5.54
C VAL A 254 -14.45 -3.55 -5.23
N PHE A 255 -13.77 -2.87 -6.16
CA PHE A 255 -13.38 -1.46 -5.98
C PHE A 255 -14.55 -0.53 -5.62
N LYS A 256 -15.74 -0.76 -6.21
CA LYS A 256 -16.92 0.06 -5.92
C LYS A 256 -17.53 -0.21 -4.54
N HIS A 257 -17.45 -1.45 -4.04
CA HIS A 257 -17.95 -1.81 -2.72
C HIS A 257 -17.23 -0.99 -1.62
N PHE A 258 -15.93 -0.74 -1.80
CA PHE A 258 -15.12 0.06 -0.88
C PHE A 258 -15.29 1.57 -1.03
N GLY A 259 -16.17 2.05 -1.92
CA GLY A 259 -16.26 3.46 -2.25
C GLY A 259 -16.50 4.37 -1.03
N SER A 260 -17.34 3.96 -0.08
CA SER A 260 -17.61 4.73 1.14
C SER A 260 -16.53 4.58 2.22
N ASP A 261 -15.67 3.58 2.10
CA ASP A 261 -14.61 3.29 3.07
C ASP A 261 -13.58 4.43 3.11
N VAL A 262 -13.39 5.18 2.01
CA VAL A 262 -12.53 6.38 1.94
C VAL A 262 -12.88 7.49 2.94
N PHE A 263 -14.10 7.49 3.49
CA PHE A 263 -14.59 8.48 4.45
C PHE A 263 -14.39 8.05 5.91
N ARG A 264 -13.90 6.83 6.16
CA ARG A 264 -13.62 6.33 7.53
C ARG A 264 -12.39 7.01 8.12
N GLN A 265 -12.32 6.99 9.45
CA GLN A 265 -11.19 7.56 10.21
C GLN A 265 -10.09 6.51 10.39
N HIS A 266 -9.33 6.22 9.34
CA HIS A 266 -8.32 5.14 9.35
C HIS A 266 -7.14 5.40 10.29
N THR A 267 -6.81 6.68 10.53
CA THR A 267 -5.72 7.07 11.44
C THR A 267 -5.89 6.53 12.86
N LYS A 268 -7.12 6.43 13.38
CA LYS A 268 -7.39 5.95 14.74
C LYS A 268 -6.93 4.52 14.98
N THR A 269 -7.07 3.64 13.98
CA THR A 269 -6.61 2.26 14.08
C THR A 269 -5.09 2.22 14.21
N LEU A 270 -4.38 2.99 13.38
CA LEU A 270 -2.93 3.09 13.42
C LEU A 270 -2.43 3.69 14.74
N GLU A 271 -3.05 4.76 15.24
CA GLU A 271 -2.75 5.36 16.55
C GLU A 271 -2.86 4.34 17.69
N GLY A 272 -3.93 3.53 17.70
CA GLY A 272 -4.13 2.47 18.68
C GLY A 272 -3.03 1.41 18.65
N LEU A 273 -2.60 0.99 17.46
CA LEU A 273 -1.52 0.02 17.28
C LEU A 273 -0.17 0.57 17.75
N LEU A 274 0.13 1.84 17.45
CA LEU A 274 1.34 2.51 17.92
C LEU A 274 1.39 2.59 19.46
N ASN A 275 0.28 2.94 20.11
CA ASN A 275 0.17 2.98 21.57
C ASN A 275 0.30 1.59 22.22
N ARG A 276 -0.04 0.53 21.50
CA ARG A 276 0.19 -0.85 21.92
C ARG A 276 1.61 -1.36 21.65
N GLY A 277 2.48 -0.51 21.11
CA GLY A 277 3.90 -0.81 20.91
C GLY A 277 4.22 -1.56 19.63
N HIS A 278 3.26 -1.70 18.70
CA HIS A 278 3.53 -2.26 17.38
C HIS A 278 4.47 -1.34 16.61
N ARG A 279 5.41 -1.94 15.88
CA ARG A 279 6.36 -1.19 15.04
C ARG A 279 5.66 -0.71 13.78
N CYS A 280 5.99 0.45 13.26
CA CYS A 280 5.46 0.90 11.97
C CYS A 280 6.52 1.68 11.18
N LEU A 281 6.70 1.27 9.93
CA LEU A 281 7.45 2.01 8.92
C LEU A 281 6.45 2.58 7.92
N ILE A 282 6.43 3.89 7.76
CA ILE A 282 5.74 4.57 6.66
C ILE A 282 6.79 5.15 5.74
N PHE A 283 6.68 4.90 4.44
CA PHE A 283 7.56 5.54 3.46
C PHE A 283 6.77 6.03 2.25
N VAL A 284 7.28 7.05 1.56
CA VAL A 284 6.61 7.67 0.40
C VAL A 284 7.61 8.06 -0.67
N GLY A 285 7.24 7.92 -1.94
CA GLY A 285 8.02 8.41 -3.05
C GLY A 285 7.99 9.94 -3.16
N GLN A 286 9.14 10.56 -3.38
CA GLN A 286 9.27 12.01 -3.51
C GLN A 286 8.37 12.66 -4.57
N PHE A 287 8.08 11.92 -5.65
CA PHE A 287 7.34 12.37 -6.82
C PHE A 287 6.01 11.62 -6.98
N ASP A 288 5.51 11.03 -5.89
CA ASP A 288 4.18 10.44 -5.84
C ASP A 288 3.12 11.53 -6.06
N ILE A 289 2.28 11.36 -7.08
CA ILE A 289 1.17 12.27 -7.40
C ILE A 289 -0.19 11.75 -6.93
N TYR A 290 -0.26 10.52 -6.42
CA TYR A 290 -1.45 9.96 -5.80
C TYR A 290 -1.45 10.18 -4.30
N ILE A 291 -0.34 9.91 -3.63
CA ILE A 291 -0.19 10.11 -2.20
C ILE A 291 1.00 11.04 -2.02
N THR A 292 0.73 12.33 -2.16
CA THR A 292 1.79 13.33 -2.15
C THR A 292 2.45 13.39 -0.78
N HIS A 293 3.78 13.55 -0.79
CA HIS A 293 4.56 13.62 0.44
C HIS A 293 4.00 14.65 1.42
N ASP A 294 3.69 15.87 0.96
CA ASP A 294 3.27 16.98 1.82
C ASP A 294 1.99 16.62 2.60
N LYS A 295 1.01 15.99 1.94
CA LYS A 295 -0.22 15.58 2.59
C LYS A 295 -0.04 14.37 3.49
N LEU A 296 0.76 13.38 3.07
CA LEU A 296 1.04 12.24 3.94
C LEU A 296 1.84 12.67 5.19
N GLU A 297 2.81 13.57 5.05
CA GLU A 297 3.58 14.11 6.17
C GLU A 297 2.65 14.86 7.14
N GLU A 298 1.75 15.69 6.62
CA GLU A 298 0.73 16.37 7.43
C GLU A 298 -0.10 15.37 8.24
N VAL A 299 -0.57 14.27 7.63
CA VAL A 299 -1.33 13.24 8.34
C VAL A 299 -0.47 12.54 9.40
N VAL A 300 0.73 12.09 9.04
CA VAL A 300 1.64 11.35 9.92
C VAL A 300 2.03 12.17 11.16
N PHE A 301 2.31 13.46 10.99
CA PHE A 301 2.70 14.34 12.09
C PHE A 301 1.53 14.75 12.98
N ASN A 302 0.28 14.55 12.52
CA ASN A 302 -0.92 14.80 13.29
C ASN A 302 -1.51 13.55 13.97
N LEU A 303 -0.88 12.38 13.81
CA LEU A 303 -1.28 11.16 14.51
C LEU A 303 -1.21 11.35 16.03
N LYS A 304 -2.24 10.89 16.74
CA LYS A 304 -2.40 11.02 18.20
C LYS A 304 -1.96 9.75 18.91
N TRP A 305 -0.69 9.69 19.26
CA TRP A 305 -0.08 8.56 19.95
C TRP A 305 0.97 9.02 20.97
N ASP A 306 1.38 8.12 21.86
CA ASP A 306 2.17 8.44 23.06
C ASP A 306 3.48 9.17 22.77
N LYS A 307 4.13 8.89 21.62
CA LYS A 307 5.39 9.53 21.22
C LYS A 307 5.24 10.54 20.08
N ALA A 308 4.02 11.03 19.81
CA ALA A 308 3.79 11.98 18.72
C ALA A 308 4.64 13.26 18.83
N ASN A 309 4.76 13.81 20.04
CA ASN A 309 5.59 15.00 20.28
C ASN A 309 7.09 14.71 20.14
N GLU A 310 7.55 13.58 20.68
CA GLU A 310 8.95 13.16 20.53
C GLU A 310 9.30 12.90 19.07
N PHE A 311 8.36 12.31 18.31
CA PHE A 311 8.51 12.09 16.89
C PHE A 311 8.61 13.40 16.13
N SER A 312 7.72 14.38 16.37
CA SER A 312 7.70 15.64 15.63
C SER A 312 8.94 16.50 15.87
N GLU A 313 9.55 16.39 17.05
CA GLU A 313 10.82 17.05 17.40
C GLU A 313 12.07 16.26 16.98
N ALA A 314 11.93 14.99 16.58
CA ALA A 314 13.05 14.15 16.19
C ALA A 314 13.76 14.71 14.94
N PRO A 315 15.10 14.59 14.85
CA PRO A 315 15.83 15.08 13.69
C PRO A 315 15.48 14.27 12.44
N ARG A 316 15.34 14.97 11.31
CA ARG A 316 15.24 14.37 9.99
C ARG A 316 16.64 14.03 9.47
N ASN A 317 16.97 12.75 9.43
CA ASN A 317 18.29 12.26 9.05
C ASN A 317 18.40 12.07 7.53
N VAL A 318 19.58 12.34 6.98
CA VAL A 318 19.92 12.02 5.59
C VAL A 318 20.31 10.55 5.51
N TRP A 319 19.44 9.73 4.93
CA TRP A 319 19.69 8.30 4.76
C TRP A 319 20.42 8.05 3.43
N ARG A 320 21.47 7.23 3.49
CA ARG A 320 22.35 6.93 2.35
C ARG A 320 22.50 5.44 2.11
N VAL A 321 22.55 5.07 0.84
CA VAL A 321 22.83 3.71 0.37
C VAL A 321 23.97 3.78 -0.63
N ASN A 322 25.03 3.00 -0.41
CA ASN A 322 26.23 2.98 -1.26
C ASN A 322 26.85 4.39 -1.51
N GLY A 323 26.72 5.29 -0.54
CA GLY A 323 27.23 6.67 -0.60
C GLY A 323 26.28 7.70 -1.22
N ASP A 324 25.23 7.28 -1.94
CA ASP A 324 24.22 8.18 -2.50
C ASP A 324 23.13 8.51 -1.46
N VAL A 325 22.48 9.67 -1.61
CA VAL A 325 21.34 10.07 -0.79
C VAL A 325 20.09 9.37 -1.28
N ALA A 326 19.71 8.28 -0.60
CA ALA A 326 18.52 7.52 -0.88
C ALA A 326 17.24 8.24 -0.43
N GLY A 327 17.32 9.01 0.65
CA GLY A 327 16.15 9.63 1.23
C GLY A 327 16.40 10.39 2.52
N TYR A 328 15.29 10.64 3.21
CA TYR A 328 15.30 11.30 4.50
C TYR A 328 14.39 10.55 5.46
N VAL A 329 14.89 10.22 6.64
CA VAL A 329 14.15 9.43 7.63
C VAL A 329 14.06 10.17 8.95
N GLN A 330 12.86 10.20 9.50
CA GLN A 330 12.59 10.63 10.87
C GLN A 330 12.04 9.44 11.64
N SER A 331 12.53 9.19 12.85
CA SER A 331 12.16 7.99 13.60
C SER A 331 12.23 8.20 15.10
N ILE A 332 11.32 7.56 15.83
CA ILE A 332 11.37 7.45 17.29
C ILE A 332 10.96 6.05 17.72
N GLY A 333 11.85 5.35 18.44
CA GLY A 333 11.59 4.00 18.96
C GLY A 333 11.09 3.01 17.91
N SER A 334 9.80 2.67 17.97
CA SER A 334 9.15 1.69 17.09
C SER A 334 8.58 2.28 15.79
N PHE A 335 8.64 3.59 15.59
CA PHE A 335 8.06 4.29 14.45
C PHE A 335 9.12 4.97 13.57
N ALA A 336 8.98 4.85 12.25
CA ALA A 336 9.81 5.54 11.27
C ALA A 336 8.96 6.05 10.09
N TYR A 337 9.27 7.27 9.64
CA TYR A 337 8.73 7.90 8.45
C TYR A 337 9.87 8.23 7.48
N ALA A 338 9.77 7.80 6.23
CA ALA A 338 10.82 7.97 5.24
C ALA A 338 10.31 8.59 3.93
N LEU A 339 11.01 9.61 3.43
CA LEU A 339 10.89 10.02 2.03
C LEU A 339 11.94 9.31 1.20
N VAL A 340 11.51 8.56 0.19
CA VAL A 340 12.36 7.90 -0.81
C VAL A 340 12.53 8.84 -1.99
N ARG A 341 13.76 9.26 -2.28
CA ARG A 341 14.03 10.16 -3.42
C ARG A 341 13.82 9.45 -4.75
N ASN A 342 13.64 10.22 -5.82
CA ASN A 342 13.59 9.70 -7.20
C ASN A 342 12.56 8.56 -7.39
N ALA A 343 11.45 8.61 -6.68
CA ALA A 343 10.42 7.58 -6.67
C ALA A 343 9.02 8.22 -6.73
N GLY A 344 8.09 7.60 -7.44
CA GLY A 344 6.65 7.88 -7.38
C GLY A 344 5.93 7.00 -6.36
N ASN A 345 4.64 6.75 -6.60
CA ASN A 345 3.78 5.94 -5.73
C ASN A 345 4.28 4.51 -5.55
N TYR A 346 4.95 3.95 -6.56
CA TYR A 346 5.55 2.61 -6.50
C TYR A 346 7.03 2.69 -6.15
N ALA A 347 7.35 3.26 -4.98
CA ALA A 347 8.72 3.53 -4.58
C ALA A 347 9.61 2.28 -4.52
N ILE A 348 9.05 1.11 -4.25
CA ILE A 348 9.78 -0.17 -4.30
C ILE A 348 10.19 -0.52 -5.73
N GLN A 349 9.31 -0.26 -6.69
CA GLN A 349 9.60 -0.49 -8.11
C GLN A 349 10.65 0.50 -8.62
N ASP A 350 10.53 1.78 -8.24
CA ASP A 350 11.40 2.85 -8.73
C ASP A 350 12.79 2.83 -8.09
N GLN A 351 12.87 2.51 -6.79
CA GLN A 351 14.10 2.49 -6.00
C GLN A 351 14.23 1.19 -5.19
N PRO A 352 14.38 0.03 -5.86
CA PRO A 352 14.31 -1.26 -5.19
C PRO A 352 15.49 -1.54 -4.25
N GLU A 353 16.69 -1.05 -4.56
CA GLU A 353 17.85 -1.19 -3.67
C GLU A 353 17.67 -0.36 -2.40
N TRP A 354 17.22 0.88 -2.54
CA TRP A 354 17.01 1.78 -1.41
C TRP A 354 15.88 1.26 -0.52
N THR A 355 14.71 0.96 -1.07
CA THR A 355 13.59 0.46 -0.27
C THR A 355 13.89 -0.88 0.43
N THR A 356 14.73 -1.73 -0.17
CA THR A 356 15.21 -2.96 0.50
C THR A 356 16.13 -2.63 1.69
N ASP A 357 17.07 -1.69 1.55
CA ASP A 357 17.92 -1.26 2.68
C ASP A 357 17.08 -0.62 3.81
N LEU A 358 16.08 0.20 3.45
CA LEU A 358 15.13 0.79 4.40
C LEU A 358 14.39 -0.28 5.21
N LEU A 359 13.84 -1.28 4.51
CA LEU A 359 13.16 -2.41 5.12
C LEU A 359 14.08 -3.18 6.06
N GLU A 360 15.29 -3.54 5.61
CA GLU A 360 16.21 -4.35 6.39
C GLU A 360 16.68 -3.62 7.65
N LYS A 361 16.94 -2.31 7.56
CA LYS A 361 17.24 -1.46 8.72
C LYS A 361 16.07 -1.41 9.69
N PHE A 362 14.86 -1.18 9.18
CA PHE A 362 13.65 -1.17 10.01
C PHE A 362 13.48 -2.52 10.71
N ILE A 363 13.40 -3.65 10.01
CA ILE A 363 13.19 -4.96 10.65
C ILE A 363 14.30 -5.26 11.67
N ALA A 364 15.57 -5.00 11.34
CA ALA A 364 16.69 -5.24 12.24
C ALA A 364 16.80 -4.25 13.42
N GLY A 365 16.00 -3.17 13.45
CA GLY A 365 16.08 -2.14 14.48
C GLY A 365 17.40 -1.36 14.45
N LYS A 366 17.94 -1.13 13.24
CA LYS A 366 19.17 -0.37 13.02
C LYS A 366 18.85 1.09 12.70
N ASP A 367 19.82 1.96 12.93
CA ASP A 367 19.75 3.36 12.52
C ASP A 367 19.73 3.50 10.99
N PHE A 368 19.08 4.58 10.53
CA PHE A 368 18.89 4.91 9.12
C PHE A 368 20.07 5.67 8.53
#